data_AF-A0A524RPU1-F1
#
_entry.id   AF-A0A524RPU1-F1
#
_cell.length_a   1.000
_cell.length_b   1.000
_cell.length_c   1.000
_cell.angle_alpha   90.00
_cell.angle_beta   90.00
_cell.angle_gamma   90.00
#
_symmetry.space_group_name_H-M   'P 1'
#
loop_
_entity.id
_entity.type
_entity.pdbx_description
1 polymer ?
#
loop_
_entity_poly.entity_id
_entity_poly.type
_entity_poly.pdbx_seq_one_letter_code
_entity_poly.pdbx_strand_id
1 'polypeptide(L)' 'MNNLGSLDLQNNQLTGTIPAALGNLNNLGSLDLQNNQLTGTIPLALVNIPNLKY' A
#
# COMPACT_ATOMS: atom_id res chain seq x y z
N MET A 1 -13.39 -9.46 -6.78
CA MET A 1 -13.95 -8.16 -6.34
C MET A 1 -13.19 -7.73 -5.09
N ASN A 2 -12.12 -6.94 -5.23
CA ASN A 2 -11.43 -6.35 -4.07
C ASN A 2 -12.03 -4.96 -3.85
N ASN A 3 -12.95 -4.85 -2.89
CA ASN A 3 -13.64 -3.60 -2.55
C ASN A 3 -12.91 -2.81 -1.46
N LEU A 4 -11.63 -3.10 -1.23
CA LEU A 4 -10.86 -2.45 -0.18
C LEU A 4 -10.59 -1.00 -0.60
N GLY A 5 -11.22 -0.06 0.09
CA GLY A 5 -11.07 1.38 -0.15
C GLY A 5 -9.96 2.04 0.68
N SER A 6 -9.61 1.47 1.83
CA SER A 6 -8.54 1.96 2.68
C SER A 6 -7.82 0.78 3.33
N LEU A 7 -6.49 0.87 3.38
CA LEU A 7 -5.62 -0.07 4.08
C LEU A 7 -4.73 0.73 5.04
N ASP A 8 -5.04 0.62 6.33
CA ASP A 8 -4.24 1.22 7.40
C ASP A 8 -3.41 0.14 8.10
N LEU A 9 -2.09 0.24 7.96
CA LEU A 9 -1.11 -0.63 8.61
C LEU A 9 -0.09 0.19 9.40
N GLN A 10 -0.41 1.43 9.74
CA GLN A 10 0.50 2.29 10.47
C GLN A 10 0.82 1.76 11.87
N ASN A 11 1.96 2.19 12.43
CA ASN A 11 2.38 1.89 13.81
C ASN A 11 2.53 0.38 14.10
N ASN A 12 3.09 -0.36 13.15
CA ASN A 12 3.39 -1.77 13.30
C ASN A 12 4.90 -2.04 13.23
N GLN A 13 5.27 -3.32 13.38
CA GLN A 13 6.66 -3.78 13.24
C GLN A 13 6.87 -4.49 11.90
N LEU A 14 6.17 -4.07 10.84
CA LEU A 14 6.32 -4.69 9.52
C LEU A 14 7.73 -4.40 8.99
N THR A 15 8.38 -5.43 8.46
CA THR A 15 9.74 -5.39 7.91
C THR A 15 9.75 -5.87 6.45
N GLY A 16 10.88 -5.67 5.77
CA GLY A 16 11.04 -6.06 4.36
C GLY A 16 10.43 -5.05 3.39
N THR A 17 10.18 -5.47 2.15
CA THR A 17 9.75 -4.56 1.08
C THR A 17 8.24 -4.51 0.92
N ILE A 18 7.74 -3.37 0.43
CA ILE A 18 6.33 -3.24 0.03
C ILE A 18 6.06 -4.17 -1.18
N PRO A 19 5.09 -5.08 -1.11
CA PRO A 19 4.83 -6.01 -2.21
C PRO A 19 4.11 -5.32 -3.37
N ALA A 20 4.59 -5.56 -4.60
CA ALA A 20 3.96 -5.03 -5.82
C ALA A 20 2.51 -5.50 -6.02
N ALA A 21 2.11 -6.60 -5.38
CA ALA A 21 0.75 -7.13 -5.41
C ALA A 21 -0.30 -6.15 -4.83
N LEU A 22 0.10 -5.18 -4.00
CA LEU A 22 -0.80 -4.11 -3.57
C LEU A 22 -1.34 -3.28 -4.74
N GLY A 23 -0.61 -3.23 -5.86
CA GLY A 23 -1.07 -2.61 -7.11
C GLY A 23 -2.33 -3.24 -7.71
N ASN A 24 -2.71 -4.46 -7.29
CA ASN A 24 -3.94 -5.11 -7.74
C ASN A 24 -5.20 -4.65 -6.99
N LEU A 25 -5.04 -3.77 -5.98
CA LEU A 25 -6.14 -3.21 -5.21
C LEU A 25 -6.74 -2.00 -5.93
N ASN A 26 -7.39 -2.22 -7.08
CA ASN A 26 -7.86 -1.15 -7.98
C ASN A 26 -8.86 -0.16 -7.36
N ASN A 27 -9.53 -0.55 -6.27
CA ASN A 27 -10.46 0.30 -5.53
C ASN A 27 -9.82 1.02 -4.33
N LEU A 28 -8.53 0.79 -4.07
CA LEU A 28 -7.84 1.40 -2.94
C LEU A 28 -7.71 2.90 -3.15
N GLY A 29 -8.31 3.64 -2.24
CA GLY A 29 -8.25 5.10 -2.17
C GLY A 29 -7.22 5.61 -1.18
N SER A 30 -6.90 4.81 -0.15
CA SER A 30 -5.91 5.17 0.86
C SER A 30 -5.04 4.01 1.32
N LEU A 31 -3.75 4.28 1.50
CA LEU A 31 -2.74 3.32 1.97
C LEU A 31 -1.81 4.00 2.97
N ASP A 32 -1.98 3.67 4.25
CA ASP A 32 -1.07 4.15 5.31
C ASP A 32 -0.13 3.04 5.77
N LEU A 33 1.16 3.29 5.63
CA LEU A 33 2.26 2.39 6.01
C LEU A 33 3.22 3.05 7.02
N GLN A 34 2.89 4.24 7.55
CA GLN A 34 3.79 5.01 8.39
C GLN A 34 4.17 4.27 9.69
N ASN A 35 5.31 4.64 10.28
CA ASN A 35 5.81 4.02 11.52
C ASN A 35 5.89 2.49 11.44
N ASN A 36 6.54 2.00 10.38
CA ASN A 36 6.97 0.61 10.21
C ASN A 36 8.49 0.56 9.96
N GLN A 37 9.02 -0.65 9.83
CA GLN A 37 10.43 -0.95 9.54
C GLN A 37 10.60 -1.47 8.10
N LEU A 38 9.76 -0.99 7.19
CA LEU A 38 9.79 -1.35 5.78
C LEU A 38 11.05 -0.77 5.11
N THR A 39 11.64 -1.53 4.20
CA THR A 39 12.87 -1.20 3.47
C THR A 39 12.68 -1.35 1.97
N GLY A 40 13.68 -0.95 1.18
CA GLY A 40 13.63 -1.03 -0.28
C GLY A 40 12.86 0.14 -0.92
N THR A 41 12.41 -0.06 -2.16
CA THR A 41 11.79 0.98 -2.97
C THR A 41 10.27 0.86 -2.98
N ILE A 42 9.58 1.99 -3.15
CA ILE A 42 8.14 2.02 -3.41
C ILE A 42 7.88 1.33 -4.77
N PRO A 43 7.06 0.26 -4.85
CA PRO A 43 6.78 -0.41 -6.10
C PRO A 43 6.04 0.50 -7.08
N LEU A 44 6.48 0.53 -8.34
CA LEU A 44 5.78 1.25 -9.42
C LEU A 44 4.32 0.79 -9.59
N ALA A 45 4.00 -0.44 -9.19
CA ALA A 45 2.63 -0.95 -9.21
C ALA A 45 1.66 -0.11 -8.34
N LEU A 46 2.16 0.56 -7.28
CA LEU A 46 1.34 1.47 -6.47
C LEU A 46 0.96 2.76 -7.22
N VAL A 47 1.78 3.19 -8.18
CA VAL A 47 1.50 4.36 -9.02
C VAL A 47 0.32 4.08 -9.98
N ASN A 48 0.12 2.82 -10.35
CA ASN A 48 -0.98 2.41 -11.23
C ASN A 48 -2.33 2.22 -10.50
N ILE A 49 -2.30 2.38 -9.17
CA ILE A 49 -3.32 2.88 -8.24
C ILE A 49 -4.39 3.85 -8.75
N PRO A 50 -5.48 3.49 -9.47
CA PRO A 50 -6.29 4.51 -10.16
C PRO A 50 -6.96 5.51 -9.21
N ASN A 51 -7.29 5.05 -8.01
CA ASN A 51 -8.03 5.82 -7.01
C ASN A 51 -7.19 6.22 -5.80
N LEU A 52 -5.91 5.83 -5.74
CA LEU A 52 -5.07 6.06 -4.57
C LEU A 52 -4.72 7.54 -4.44
N LYS A 53 -5.07 8.15 -3.31
CA LYS A 53 -4.93 9.59 -3.08
C LYS A 53 -4.22 9.95 -1.79
N TYR A 54 -4.35 9.12 -0.76
CA TYR A 54 -3.96 9.45 0.60
C TYR A 54 -3.22 8.32 1.29
#